data_AF-A0A813CZK7-F1
#
_entry.id   AF-A0A813CZK7-F1
#
_cell.length_a   1.000
_cell.length_b   1.000
_cell.length_c   1.000
_cell.angle_alpha   90.00
_cell.angle_beta   90.00
_cell.angle_gamma   90.00
#
_symmetry.space_group_name_H-M   'P 1'
#
loop_
_entity.id
_entity.type
_entity.pdbx_description
1 polymer ?
#
loop_
_entity_poly.entity_id
_entity_poly.type
_entity_poly.pdbx_seq_one_letter_code
_entity_poly.pdbx_strand_id
1 'polypeptide(L)'
;WLSAVQTGPGQVVLRHVQRGYPVGEIDGSSSVRVNRLADALERGGIPAPKSTGIRAEIFTKSLNSLAFNIVAVLGDAQNGVIAEVPEAVETLLAVMKECEAMATVLGFEIPQSAESRITQTLSAKMHTMSMLHDLRVGKNLELRALWNSFENLAEIIGVKLPLTRALVGVALLKETAVHLEAARGSWEQA
;
A
#
# COMPACT_ATOMS: atom_id res chain seq x y z
N TRP A 1 6.55 5.29 8.32
CA TRP A 1 6.87 5.82 6.97
C TRP A 1 6.73 7.33 6.94
N LEU A 2 7.35 7.99 5.96
CA LEU A 2 7.17 9.41 5.69
C LEU A 2 6.09 9.58 4.61
N SER A 3 5.22 10.59 4.74
CA SER A 3 4.24 10.95 3.71
C SER A 3 4.41 12.39 3.26
N ALA A 4 4.31 12.59 1.96
CA ALA A 4 4.45 13.88 1.30
C ALA A 4 3.34 14.05 0.28
N VAL A 5 2.90 15.28 0.07
CA VAL A 5 1.89 15.64 -0.95
C VAL A 5 2.45 16.77 -1.79
N GLN A 6 2.39 16.62 -3.11
CA GLN A 6 2.66 17.73 -4.01
C GLN A 6 1.47 18.69 -3.99
N THR A 7 1.69 19.94 -3.60
CA THR A 7 0.64 20.98 -3.54
C THR A 7 0.66 21.91 -4.74
N GLY A 8 1.71 21.84 -5.57
CA GLY A 8 1.87 22.60 -6.80
C GLY A 8 3.19 22.28 -7.52
N PRO A 9 3.46 22.91 -8.68
CA PRO A 9 4.74 22.78 -9.37
C PRO A 9 5.90 23.19 -8.45
N GLY A 10 6.83 22.26 -8.19
CA GLY A 10 7.98 22.50 -7.30
C GLY A 10 7.65 22.62 -5.81
N GLN A 11 6.42 22.36 -5.38
CA GLN A 11 5.99 22.50 -3.98
C GLN A 11 5.53 21.15 -3.42
N VAL A 12 6.16 20.75 -2.32
CA VAL A 12 5.85 19.50 -1.60
C VAL A 12 5.69 19.82 -0.11
N VAL A 13 4.63 19.30 0.49
CA VAL A 13 4.41 19.37 1.94
C VAL A 13 4.63 18.00 2.54
N LEU A 14 5.56 17.91 3.50
CA LEU A 14 5.69 16.75 4.38
C LEU A 14 4.54 16.77 5.38
N ARG A 15 3.66 15.77 5.31
CA ARG A 15 2.47 15.70 6.18
C ARG A 15 2.77 14.97 7.47
N HIS A 16 3.59 13.92 7.41
CA HIS A 16 3.84 13.06 8.56
C HIS A 16 5.19 12.35 8.43
N VAL A 17 5.95 12.28 9.53
CA VAL A 17 7.17 11.47 9.64
C VAL A 17 6.97 10.48 10.77
N GLN A 18 6.63 9.24 10.45
CA GLN A 18 6.34 8.21 11.46
C GLN A 18 7.59 7.38 11.82
N ARG A 19 8.26 6.84 10.79
CA ARG A 19 9.41 5.92 10.94
C ARG A 19 10.55 6.21 9.96
N GLY A 20 10.32 7.12 9.01
CA GLY A 20 11.27 7.38 7.92
C GLY A 20 11.29 6.29 6.84
N TYR A 21 12.46 6.08 6.24
CA TYR A 21 12.73 5.11 5.18
C TYR A 21 13.73 4.05 5.63
N PRO A 22 13.26 2.88 6.08
CA PRO A 22 14.12 1.75 6.35
C PRO A 22 14.98 1.40 5.14
N VAL A 23 16.27 1.17 5.37
CA VAL A 23 17.23 0.75 4.35
C VAL A 23 17.97 -0.48 4.83
N GLY A 24 18.32 -1.40 3.94
CA GLY A 24 18.97 -2.64 4.32
C GLY A 24 19.47 -3.42 3.12
N GLU A 25 20.41 -4.33 3.35
CA GLU A 25 20.82 -5.28 2.31
C GLU A 25 19.76 -6.37 2.13
N ILE A 26 19.65 -6.87 0.90
CA ILE A 26 18.65 -7.89 0.53
C ILE A 26 18.88 -9.21 1.29
N ASP A 27 20.13 -9.51 1.62
CA ASP A 27 20.56 -10.69 2.39
C ASP A 27 20.60 -10.44 3.91
N GLY A 28 20.21 -9.25 4.36
CA GLY A 28 20.21 -8.85 5.77
C GLY A 28 21.58 -8.48 6.35
N SER A 29 22.64 -8.50 5.55
CA SER A 29 23.98 -8.11 5.99
C SER A 29 24.10 -6.60 6.26
N SER A 30 25.05 -6.24 7.11
CA SER A 30 25.48 -4.85 7.27
C SER A 30 26.57 -4.56 6.24
N SER A 31 26.46 -3.44 5.52
CA SER A 31 27.43 -3.06 4.50
C SER A 31 27.79 -1.58 4.59
N VAL A 32 28.98 -1.23 4.08
CA VAL A 32 29.39 0.17 3.92
C VAL A 32 28.40 0.95 3.05
N ARG A 33 27.78 0.30 2.06
CA ARG A 33 26.79 0.93 1.18
C ARG A 33 25.51 1.31 1.93
N VAL A 34 24.95 0.41 2.74
CA VAL A 34 23.75 0.70 3.54
C VAL A 34 24.03 1.82 4.55
N ASN A 35 25.19 1.79 5.22
CA ASN A 35 25.57 2.87 6.15
C ASN A 35 25.65 4.22 5.43
N ARG A 36 26.35 4.29 4.29
CA ARG A 36 26.45 5.53 3.50
C ARG A 36 25.10 6.05 3.04
N LEU A 37 24.17 5.16 2.66
CA LEU A 37 22.82 5.54 2.24
C LEU A 37 22.00 6.06 3.43
N ALA A 38 22.01 5.36 4.56
CA ALA A 38 21.35 5.79 5.78
C ALA A 38 21.85 7.17 6.23
N ASP A 39 23.17 7.36 6.30
CA ASP A 39 23.78 8.63 6.71
C ASP A 39 23.43 9.77 5.74
N ALA A 40 23.32 9.49 4.44
CA ALA A 40 22.93 10.49 3.45
C ALA A 40 21.48 10.95 3.63
N LEU A 41 20.56 10.01 3.88
CA LEU A 41 19.17 10.32 4.17
C LEU A 41 19.03 11.11 5.48
N GLU A 42 19.73 10.69 6.53
CA GLU A 42 19.70 11.37 7.83
C GLU A 42 20.28 12.78 7.78
N ARG A 43 21.38 13.01 7.05
CA ARG A 43 21.89 14.37 6.79
C ARG A 43 20.88 15.24 6.04
N GLY A 44 20.01 14.63 5.24
CA GLY A 44 18.89 15.28 4.57
C GLY A 44 17.65 15.49 5.44
N GLY A 45 17.69 15.12 6.73
CA GLY A 45 16.57 15.23 7.65
C GLY A 45 15.53 14.11 7.53
N ILE A 46 15.86 13.02 6.83
CA ILE A 46 14.97 11.87 6.64
C ILE A 46 15.47 10.72 7.52
N PRO A 47 14.72 10.31 8.56
CA PRO A 47 15.10 9.14 9.36
C PRO A 47 15.25 7.91 8.46
N ALA A 48 16.33 7.15 8.62
CA ALA A 48 16.63 6.01 7.76
C ALA A 48 17.08 4.79 8.57
N PRO A 49 16.16 4.14 9.31
CA PRO A 49 16.51 3.02 10.17
C PRO A 49 17.11 1.88 9.34
N LYS A 50 18.27 1.38 9.77
CA LYS A 50 18.92 0.24 9.12
C LYS A 50 18.19 -1.04 9.50
N SER A 51 17.70 -1.77 8.50
CA SER A 51 16.94 -3.02 8.67
C SER A 51 17.78 -4.21 8.20
N THR A 52 17.82 -5.26 9.01
CA THR A 52 18.35 -6.58 8.63
C THR A 52 17.30 -7.44 7.92
N GLY A 53 16.06 -6.95 7.80
CA GLY A 53 14.93 -7.66 7.22
C GLY A 53 14.20 -6.81 6.17
N ILE A 54 14.94 -6.17 5.25
CA ILE A 54 14.36 -5.19 4.30
C ILE A 54 13.25 -5.80 3.42
N ARG A 55 13.32 -7.10 3.12
CA ARG A 55 12.25 -7.81 2.39
C ARG A 55 10.94 -7.85 3.18
N ALA A 56 11.01 -8.11 4.49
CA ALA A 56 9.84 -8.10 5.37
C ALA A 56 9.25 -6.69 5.51
N GLU A 57 10.10 -5.65 5.54
CA GLU A 57 9.68 -4.25 5.53
C GLU A 57 8.89 -3.89 4.27
N ILE A 58 9.45 -4.23 3.09
CA ILE A 58 8.81 -4.01 1.79
C ILE A 58 7.50 -4.79 1.70
N PHE A 59 7.51 -6.06 2.09
CA PHE A 59 6.33 -6.91 2.09
C PHE A 59 5.23 -6.32 2.98
N THR A 60 5.54 -5.99 4.24
CA THR A 60 4.57 -5.43 5.20
C THR A 60 3.97 -4.12 4.71
N LYS A 61 4.78 -3.24 4.12
CA LYS A 61 4.29 -1.97 3.56
C LYS A 61 3.38 -2.19 2.35
N SER A 62 3.75 -3.12 1.48
CA SER A 62 3.01 -3.46 0.27
C SER A 62 1.69 -4.15 0.59
N LEU A 63 1.70 -5.06 1.57
CA LEU A 63 0.53 -5.74 2.14
C LEU A 63 -0.49 -4.74 2.66
N ASN A 64 -0.05 -3.80 3.52
CA ASN A 64 -0.89 -2.72 4.03
C ASN A 64 -1.48 -1.90 2.88
N SER A 65 -0.64 -1.53 1.90
CA SER A 65 -1.10 -0.75 0.75
C SER A 65 -2.19 -1.49 -0.04
N LEU A 66 -1.97 -2.77 -0.34
CA LEU A 66 -2.89 -3.60 -1.11
C LEU A 66 -4.25 -3.70 -0.40
N ALA A 67 -4.27 -4.13 0.86
CA ALA A 67 -5.50 -4.33 1.62
C ALA A 67 -6.35 -3.05 1.68
N PHE A 68 -5.73 -1.93 2.06
CA PHE A 68 -6.45 -0.66 2.19
C PHE A 68 -6.91 -0.09 0.85
N ASN A 69 -6.07 -0.13 -0.20
CA ASN A 69 -6.46 0.42 -1.50
C ASN A 69 -7.59 -0.37 -2.15
N ILE A 70 -7.65 -1.70 -2.02
CA ILE A 70 -8.76 -2.51 -2.55
C ILE A 70 -10.09 -2.04 -1.96
N VAL A 71 -10.18 -1.97 -0.64
CA VAL A 71 -11.43 -1.59 0.06
C VAL A 71 -11.79 -0.13 -0.22
N ALA A 72 -10.81 0.78 -0.20
CA ALA A 72 -11.02 2.19 -0.49
C ALA A 72 -11.50 2.43 -1.92
N VAL A 73 -10.88 1.76 -2.91
CA VAL A 73 -11.26 1.85 -4.33
C VAL A 73 -12.67 1.32 -4.53
N LEU A 74 -12.99 0.11 -4.03
CA LEU A 74 -14.31 -0.47 -4.18
C LEU A 74 -15.40 0.38 -3.52
N GLY A 75 -15.17 0.82 -2.29
CA GLY A 75 -16.14 1.62 -1.52
C GLY A 75 -16.19 3.10 -1.87
N ASP A 76 -15.27 3.62 -2.70
CA ASP A 76 -15.06 5.07 -2.89
C ASP A 76 -14.97 5.83 -1.55
N ALA A 77 -14.24 5.25 -0.60
CA ALA A 77 -14.29 5.61 0.81
C ALA A 77 -12.90 5.94 1.37
N GLN A 78 -12.80 7.07 2.07
CA GLN A 78 -11.63 7.41 2.89
C GLN A 78 -11.64 6.64 4.21
N ASN A 79 -10.51 6.64 4.93
CA ASN A 79 -10.33 5.86 6.16
C ASN A 79 -11.44 6.06 7.19
N GLY A 80 -11.91 7.30 7.38
CA GLY A 80 -12.97 7.60 8.32
C GLY A 80 -14.29 6.90 7.99
N VAL A 81 -14.65 6.79 6.71
CA VAL A 81 -15.88 6.09 6.29
C VAL A 81 -15.72 4.58 6.42
N ILE A 82 -14.55 4.05 6.05
CA ILE A 82 -14.24 2.61 6.20
C ILE A 82 -14.35 2.20 7.67
N ALA A 83 -13.89 3.05 8.60
CA ALA A 83 -13.92 2.77 10.03
C ALA A 83 -15.33 2.67 10.63
N GLU A 84 -16.35 3.27 9.99
CA GLU A 84 -17.74 3.22 10.45
C GLU A 84 -18.50 1.98 9.95
N VAL A 85 -17.87 1.15 9.09
CA VAL A 85 -18.48 -0.06 8.52
C VAL A 85 -17.71 -1.30 9.00
N PRO A 86 -18.18 -1.98 10.06
CA PRO A 86 -17.50 -3.15 10.63
C PRO A 86 -17.16 -4.22 9.59
N GLU A 87 -18.06 -4.49 8.65
CA GLU A 87 -17.88 -5.49 7.58
C GLU A 87 -16.74 -5.11 6.62
N ALA A 88 -16.50 -3.82 6.40
CA ALA A 88 -15.36 -3.34 5.63
C ALA A 88 -14.04 -3.53 6.39
N VAL A 89 -14.06 -3.31 7.71
CA VAL A 89 -12.90 -3.58 8.58
C VAL A 89 -12.61 -5.08 8.66
N GLU A 90 -13.63 -5.93 8.73
CA GLU A 90 -13.49 -7.39 8.65
C GLU A 90 -12.91 -7.83 7.31
N THR A 91 -13.34 -7.19 6.21
CA THR A 91 -12.77 -7.44 4.87
C THR A 91 -11.28 -7.08 4.82
N LEU A 92 -10.88 -5.93 5.39
CA LEU A 92 -9.47 -5.55 5.51
C LEU A 92 -8.69 -6.62 6.29
N LEU A 93 -9.23 -7.06 7.43
CA LEU A 93 -8.58 -8.05 8.28
C LEU A 93 -8.42 -9.39 7.57
N ALA A 94 -9.45 -9.83 6.84
CA ALA A 94 -9.41 -11.07 6.07
C ALA A 94 -8.36 -11.03 4.96
N VAL A 95 -8.28 -9.94 4.20
CA VAL A 95 -7.24 -9.74 3.16
C VAL A 95 -5.85 -9.70 3.79
N MET A 96 -5.68 -8.99 4.91
CA MET A 96 -4.40 -8.96 5.61
C MET A 96 -3.97 -10.35 6.07
N LYS A 97 -4.86 -11.12 6.71
CA LYS A 97 -4.56 -12.47 7.20
C LYS A 97 -4.25 -13.45 6.07
N GLU A 98 -5.00 -13.37 4.97
CA GLU A 98 -4.76 -14.21 3.79
C GLU A 98 -3.37 -13.96 3.20
N CYS A 99 -2.96 -12.70 3.09
CA CYS A 99 -1.64 -12.35 2.58
C CYS A 99 -0.51 -12.57 3.63
N GLU A 100 -0.77 -12.44 4.94
CA GLU A 100 0.19 -12.79 6.00
C GLU A 100 0.58 -14.28 5.98
N ALA A 101 -0.25 -15.17 5.43
CA ALA A 101 0.13 -16.56 5.21
C ALA A 101 1.38 -16.69 4.30
N MET A 102 1.58 -15.74 3.37
CA MET A 102 2.80 -15.67 2.57
C MET A 102 4.02 -15.32 3.42
N ALA A 103 3.89 -14.39 4.37
CA ALA A 103 4.97 -13.98 5.25
C ALA A 103 5.50 -15.16 6.08
N THR A 104 4.61 -16.02 6.56
CA THR A 104 4.97 -17.26 7.26
C THR A 104 5.84 -18.18 6.40
N VAL A 105 5.44 -18.43 5.15
CA VAL A 105 6.21 -19.29 4.23
C VAL A 105 7.55 -18.66 3.85
N LEU A 106 7.60 -17.33 3.74
CA LEU A 106 8.79 -16.56 3.39
C LEU A 106 9.75 -16.33 4.58
N GLY A 107 9.35 -16.70 5.80
CA GLY A 107 10.11 -16.41 7.02
C GLY A 107 10.20 -14.92 7.34
N PHE A 108 9.23 -14.12 6.89
CA PHE A 108 9.18 -12.69 7.17
C PHE A 108 8.49 -12.43 8.50
N GLU A 109 9.19 -11.73 9.39
CA GLU A 109 8.61 -11.24 10.63
C GLU A 109 7.79 -9.97 10.37
N ILE A 110 6.54 -9.97 10.84
CA ILE A 110 5.65 -8.81 10.84
C ILE A 110 5.39 -8.44 12.30
N PRO A 111 6.13 -7.48 12.88
CA PRO A 111 6.10 -7.23 14.32
C PRO A 111 4.74 -6.73 14.85
N GLN A 112 3.95 -6.12 13.98
CA GLN A 112 2.68 -5.48 14.33
C GLN A 112 1.51 -6.29 13.76
N SER A 113 0.58 -6.71 14.63
CA SER A 113 -0.58 -7.50 14.19
C SER A 113 -1.42 -6.76 13.15
N ALA A 114 -2.14 -7.52 12.31
CA ALA A 114 -3.07 -6.97 11.34
C ALA A 114 -4.08 -6.00 11.99
N GLU A 115 -4.67 -6.36 13.12
CA GLU A 115 -5.62 -5.52 13.86
C GLU A 115 -5.00 -4.19 14.31
N SER A 116 -3.75 -4.23 14.79
CA SER A 116 -3.02 -3.03 15.21
C SER A 116 -2.66 -2.14 14.03
N ARG A 117 -2.23 -2.73 12.90
CA ARG A 117 -1.96 -2.00 11.65
C ARG A 117 -3.23 -1.36 11.09
N ILE A 118 -4.37 -2.05 11.16
CA ILE A 118 -5.67 -1.54 10.74
C ILE A 118 -6.07 -0.36 11.62
N THR A 119 -6.07 -0.54 12.93
CA THR A 119 -6.40 0.51 13.91
C THR A 119 -5.55 1.75 13.71
N GLN A 120 -4.23 1.56 13.56
CA GLN A 120 -3.31 2.68 13.33
C GLN A 120 -3.62 3.41 12.03
N THR A 121 -3.88 2.69 10.93
CA THR A 121 -4.15 3.32 9.63
C THR A 121 -5.49 4.08 9.64
N LEU A 122 -6.53 3.48 10.22
CA LEU A 122 -7.86 4.08 10.33
C LEU A 122 -7.92 5.29 11.28
N SER A 123 -6.95 5.43 12.20
CA SER A 123 -6.86 6.61 13.07
C SER A 123 -6.73 7.93 12.30
N ALA A 124 -6.15 7.89 11.09
CA ALA A 124 -6.07 9.03 10.18
C ALA A 124 -7.38 9.17 9.38
N LYS A 125 -8.48 9.55 10.05
CA LYS A 125 -9.85 9.53 9.47
C LYS A 125 -10.01 10.29 8.15
N MET A 126 -9.31 11.42 7.99
CA MET A 126 -9.38 12.25 6.78
C MET A 126 -8.44 11.79 5.66
N HIS A 127 -7.75 10.67 5.83
CA HIS A 127 -6.80 10.18 4.85
C HIS A 127 -7.51 9.42 3.72
N THR A 128 -7.34 9.91 2.49
CA THR A 128 -7.70 9.22 1.26
C THR A 128 -6.49 8.41 0.77
N MET A 129 -6.70 7.13 0.44
CA MET A 129 -5.64 6.27 -0.09
C MET A 129 -5.15 6.79 -1.46
N SER A 130 -3.88 6.56 -1.79
CA SER A 130 -3.27 7.05 -3.03
C SER A 130 -4.02 6.58 -4.27
N MET A 131 -4.36 5.28 -4.38
CA MET A 131 -5.08 4.78 -5.55
C MET A 131 -6.52 5.29 -5.60
N LEU A 132 -7.18 5.53 -4.45
CA LEU A 132 -8.49 6.16 -4.44
C LEU A 132 -8.40 7.62 -4.93
N HIS A 133 -7.38 8.35 -4.51
CA HIS A 133 -7.12 9.69 -5.02
C HIS A 133 -6.89 9.66 -6.54
N ASP A 134 -6.02 8.78 -7.03
CA ASP A 134 -5.72 8.63 -8.45
C ASP A 134 -6.96 8.27 -9.27
N LEU A 135 -7.80 7.34 -8.76
CA LEU A 135 -9.08 7.00 -9.40
C LEU A 135 -9.99 8.21 -9.56
N ARG A 136 -10.13 9.02 -8.50
CA ARG A 136 -10.99 10.21 -8.48
C ARG A 136 -10.52 11.31 -9.43
N VAL A 137 -9.23 11.36 -9.74
CA VAL A 137 -8.66 12.31 -10.72
C VAL A 137 -8.43 11.68 -12.09
N GLY A 138 -8.96 10.48 -12.35
CA GLY A 138 -8.91 9.81 -13.65
C GLY A 138 -7.54 9.28 -14.04
N LYS A 139 -6.63 9.06 -13.09
CA LYS A 139 -5.32 8.44 -13.34
C LYS A 139 -5.41 6.92 -13.31
N ASN A 140 -4.44 6.28 -13.93
CA ASN A 140 -4.23 4.83 -13.81
C ASN A 140 -3.77 4.47 -12.41
N LEU A 141 -4.27 3.35 -11.88
CA LEU A 141 -3.90 2.84 -10.58
C LEU A 141 -2.67 1.93 -10.69
N GLU A 142 -1.86 1.92 -9.64
CA GLU A 142 -0.77 0.94 -9.50
C GLU A 142 -1.26 -0.46 -9.05
N LEU A 143 -2.59 -0.65 -8.90
CA LEU A 143 -3.21 -1.84 -8.35
C LEU A 143 -2.82 -3.12 -9.10
N ARG A 144 -2.85 -3.11 -10.43
CA ARG A 144 -2.49 -4.29 -11.25
C ARG A 144 -1.03 -4.70 -11.05
N ALA A 145 -0.12 -3.74 -11.04
CA ALA A 145 1.30 -4.01 -10.86
C ALA A 145 1.60 -4.54 -9.45
N LEU A 146 0.97 -3.95 -8.43
CA LEU A 146 1.06 -4.41 -7.05
C LEU A 146 0.50 -5.83 -6.90
N TRP A 147 -0.69 -6.09 -7.44
CA TRP A 147 -1.31 -7.41 -7.40
C TRP A 147 -0.47 -8.48 -8.10
N ASN A 148 0.04 -8.21 -9.30
CA ASN A 148 0.90 -9.16 -10.02
C ASN A 148 2.13 -9.56 -9.19
N SER A 149 2.67 -8.63 -8.39
CA SER A 149 3.80 -8.92 -7.50
C SER A 149 3.41 -9.91 -6.38
N PHE A 150 2.21 -9.77 -5.82
CA PHE A 150 1.66 -10.70 -4.83
C PHE A 150 1.29 -12.05 -5.46
N GLU A 151 0.58 -12.05 -6.58
CA GLU A 151 0.13 -13.25 -7.28
C GLU A 151 1.31 -14.12 -7.73
N ASN A 152 2.32 -13.53 -8.37
CA ASN A 152 3.51 -14.25 -8.82
C ASN A 152 4.28 -14.84 -7.63
N LEU A 153 4.44 -14.07 -6.54
CA LEU A 153 5.12 -14.56 -5.35
C LEU A 153 4.33 -15.69 -4.67
N ALA A 154 3.00 -15.56 -4.60
CA ALA A 154 2.10 -16.56 -4.03
C ALA A 154 2.14 -17.87 -4.83
N GLU A 155 2.20 -17.79 -6.16
CA GLU A 155 2.38 -18.94 -7.05
C GLU A 155 3.71 -19.66 -6.79
N ILE A 156 4.82 -18.91 -6.71
CA ILE A 156 6.16 -19.46 -6.44
C ILE A 156 6.21 -20.22 -5.11
N ILE A 157 5.54 -19.71 -4.07
CA ILE A 157 5.57 -20.29 -2.72
C ILE A 157 4.39 -21.22 -2.42
N GLY A 158 3.50 -21.46 -3.40
CA GLY A 158 2.36 -22.35 -3.26
C GLY A 158 1.25 -21.87 -2.31
N VAL A 159 1.15 -20.55 -2.08
CA VAL A 159 0.10 -19.95 -1.25
C VAL A 159 -1.06 -19.47 -2.13
N LYS A 160 -2.30 -19.74 -1.73
CA LYS A 160 -3.50 -19.29 -2.44
C LYS A 160 -4.05 -18.02 -1.80
N LEU A 161 -4.46 -17.06 -2.62
CA LEU A 161 -5.06 -15.79 -2.21
C LEU A 161 -6.47 -15.58 -2.84
N PRO A 162 -7.42 -16.52 -2.69
CA PRO A 162 -8.71 -16.46 -3.38
C PRO A 162 -9.55 -15.22 -3.07
N LEU A 163 -9.61 -14.78 -1.80
CA LEU A 163 -10.38 -13.59 -1.42
C LEU A 163 -9.78 -12.33 -2.03
N THR A 164 -8.47 -12.15 -1.85
CA THR A 164 -7.74 -10.99 -2.36
C THR A 164 -7.82 -10.95 -3.89
N ARG A 165 -7.65 -12.09 -4.58
CA ARG A 165 -7.80 -12.20 -6.03
C ARG A 165 -9.18 -11.74 -6.51
N ALA A 166 -10.24 -12.18 -5.83
CA ALA A 166 -11.60 -11.81 -6.20
C ALA A 166 -11.83 -10.30 -6.04
N LEU A 167 -11.44 -9.73 -4.90
CA LEU A 167 -11.61 -8.30 -4.64
C LEU A 167 -10.77 -7.43 -5.57
N VAL A 168 -9.52 -7.82 -5.88
CA VAL A 168 -8.69 -7.13 -6.87
C VAL A 168 -9.36 -7.16 -8.24
N GLY A 169 -9.92 -8.30 -8.65
CA GLY A 169 -10.65 -8.41 -9.92
C GLY A 169 -11.78 -7.38 -10.05
N VAL A 170 -12.58 -7.21 -9.00
CA VAL A 170 -13.67 -6.22 -8.97
C VAL A 170 -13.13 -4.79 -8.91
N ALA A 171 -12.03 -4.55 -8.21
CA ALA A 171 -11.42 -3.21 -8.13
C ALA A 171 -10.84 -2.77 -9.48
N LEU A 172 -10.20 -3.68 -10.22
CA LEU A 172 -9.70 -3.44 -11.57
C LEU A 172 -10.85 -3.24 -12.58
N LEU A 173 -11.98 -3.94 -12.39
CA LEU A 173 -13.20 -3.68 -13.17
C LEU A 173 -13.72 -2.26 -12.94
N LYS A 174 -13.77 -1.81 -11.68
CA LYS A 174 -14.18 -0.45 -11.33
C LYS A 174 -13.28 0.60 -11.96
N GLU A 175 -11.96 0.44 -11.87
CA GLU A 175 -10.99 1.31 -12.55
C GLU A 175 -11.29 1.42 -14.05
N THR A 176 -11.45 0.26 -14.71
CA THR A 176 -11.73 0.20 -16.15
C THR A 176 -13.03 0.92 -16.51
N ALA A 177 -14.09 0.74 -15.71
CA ALA A 177 -15.38 1.40 -15.95
C ALA A 177 -15.26 2.92 -15.87
N VAL A 178 -14.58 3.44 -14.84
CA VAL A 178 -14.37 4.89 -14.65
C VAL A 178 -13.61 5.50 -15.84
N HIS A 179 -12.55 4.84 -16.32
CA HIS A 179 -11.80 5.34 -17.47
C HIS A 179 -12.59 5.31 -18.77
N LEU A 180 -13.41 4.28 -19.00
CA LEU A 180 -14.26 4.19 -20.19
C LEU A 180 -15.37 5.26 -20.18
N GLU A 181 -15.96 5.56 -19.03
CA GLU A 181 -16.95 6.63 -18.88
C GLU A 181 -16.34 8.00 -19.16
N ALA A 182 -15.16 8.28 -18.61
CA ALA A 182 -14.43 9.53 -18.87
C ALA A 182 -14.09 9.69 -20.37
N ALA A 183 -13.70 8.60 -21.03
CA ALA A 183 -13.46 8.60 -22.47
C ALA A 183 -14.75 8.96 -23.24
N ARG A 184 -15.89 8.32 -22.92
CA ARG A 184 -17.19 8.57 -23.58
C ARG A 184 -17.66 10.02 -23.44
N GLY A 185 -17.60 10.59 -22.24
CA GLY A 185 -18.01 11.99 -21.99
C GLY A 185 -17.15 13.00 -22.76
N SER A 186 -15.92 12.65 -23.11
CA SER A 186 -15.03 13.47 -23.93
C SER A 186 -15.45 13.49 -25.41
N TRP A 187 -16.11 12.44 -25.91
CA TRP A 187 -16.60 12.36 -27.30
C TRP A 187 -17.95 13.04 -27.49
N GLU A 188 -18.82 13.08 -26.47
CA GLU A 188 -20.14 13.74 -26.54
C GLU A 188 -20.05 15.27 -26.45
N GLN A 189 -18.92 15.81 -25.99
CA GLN A 189 -18.67 17.26 -25.87
C GLN A 189 -17.84 17.85 -27.02
N ALA A 190 -17.39 17.02 -27.97
CA ALA A 190 -16.57 17.40 -29.13
C ALA A 190 -17.40 17.40 -30.42
#